data_AF-A0A455UCC6-F1
#
_entry.id   AF-A0A455UCC6-F1
#
_cell.length_a   1.000
_cell.length_b   1.000
_cell.length_c   1.000
_cell.angle_alpha   90.00
_cell.angle_beta   90.00
_cell.angle_gamma   90.00
#
_symmetry.space_group_name_H-M   'P 1'
#
loop_
_entity.id
_entity.type
_entity.pdbx_description
1 polymer ?
#
loop_
_entity_poly.entity_id
_entity_poly.type
_entity_poly.pdbx_seq_one_letter_code
_entity_poly.pdbx_strand_id
1 'polypeptide(L)' 'MVQPTMQPAQGAQITLRGEYLAEHTLYLDNRIVDGSVGVAALTPLRDSYGQLWLVQRGFLATGPHREPPKQLLPVARLS' A
#
# COMPACT_ATOMS: atom_id res chain seq x y z
N MET A 1 25.64 -3.44 -6.28
CA MET A 1 24.28 -3.93 -5.95
C MET A 1 23.41 -3.70 -7.18
N VAL A 2 22.66 -4.71 -7.61
CA VAL A 2 21.83 -4.67 -8.82
C VAL A 2 20.36 -4.71 -8.38
N GLN A 3 19.55 -3.79 -8.90
CA GLN A 3 18.11 -3.80 -8.62
C GLN A 3 17.42 -4.82 -9.53
N PRO A 4 16.37 -5.50 -9.05
CA PRO A 4 15.62 -6.45 -9.87
C PRO A 4 14.93 -5.74 -11.04
N THR A 5 15.14 -6.27 -12.25
CA THR A 5 14.46 -5.85 -13.50
C THR A 5 13.30 -6.75 -13.89
N MET A 6 13.12 -7.85 -13.15
CA MET A 6 11.98 -8.75 -13.21
C MET A 6 11.37 -8.88 -11.82
N GLN A 7 10.12 -9.33 -11.76
CA GLN A 7 9.47 -9.56 -10.48
C GLN A 7 10.25 -10.60 -9.66
N PRO A 8 10.71 -10.26 -8.44
CA PRO A 8 11.44 -11.19 -7.61
C PRO A 8 10.52 -12.29 -7.09
N ALA A 9 11.08 -13.46 -6.78
CA ALA A 9 10.35 -14.52 -6.10
C ALA A 9 9.73 -14.00 -4.79
N GLN A 10 8.58 -14.52 -4.42
CA GLN A 10 7.90 -14.12 -3.19
C GLN A 10 8.81 -14.37 -1.97
N GLY A 11 8.96 -13.35 -1.12
CA GLY A 11 9.83 -13.42 0.07
C GLY A 11 11.32 -13.20 -0.20
N ALA A 12 11.73 -12.95 -1.44
CA ALA A 12 13.12 -12.62 -1.75
C ALA A 12 13.54 -11.31 -1.08
N GLN A 13 14.74 -11.31 -0.49
CA GLN A 13 15.37 -10.09 -0.01
C GLN A 13 15.92 -9.30 -1.20
N ILE A 14 15.47 -8.07 -1.36
CA ILE A 14 15.89 -7.17 -2.45
C ILE A 14 16.42 -5.87 -1.88
N THR A 15 17.20 -5.15 -2.69
CA THR A 15 17.60 -3.77 -2.40
C THR A 15 17.10 -2.88 -3.51
N LEU A 16 16.35 -1.85 -3.14
CA LEU A 16 15.81 -0.84 -4.04
C LEU A 16 16.49 0.50 -3.77
N ARG A 17 16.75 1.24 -4.85
CA ARG A 17 17.16 2.64 -4.84
C ARG A 17 16.22 3.42 -5.74
N GLY A 18 15.82 4.60 -5.29
CA GLY A 18 14.83 5.40 -5.99
C GLY A 18 14.20 6.45 -5.08
N GLU A 19 13.11 7.03 -5.57
CA GLU A 19 12.40 8.12 -4.90
C GLU A 19 11.02 7.65 -4.45
N TYR A 20 10.63 8.03 -3.23
CA TYR A 20 9.28 7.81 -2.76
C TYR A 20 8.34 8.88 -3.31
N LEU A 21 7.22 8.46 -3.89
CA LEU A 21 6.17 9.33 -4.39
C LEU A 21 5.12 9.52 -3.30
N ALA A 22 5.44 10.32 -2.28
CA ALA A 22 4.62 10.48 -1.06
C ALA A 22 3.16 10.87 -1.37
N GLU A 23 2.98 11.71 -2.39
CA GLU A 23 1.68 12.22 -2.85
C GLU A 23 0.75 11.11 -3.39
N HIS A 24 1.31 9.95 -3.70
CA HIS A 24 0.59 8.78 -4.21
C HIS A 24 0.45 7.67 -3.15
N THR A 25 0.57 8.02 -1.86
CA THR A 25 0.41 7.05 -0.78
C THR A 25 -1.03 6.54 -0.73
N LEU A 26 -1.18 5.22 -0.72
CA LEU A 26 -2.45 4.53 -0.53
C LEU A 26 -2.55 4.02 0.90
N TYR A 27 -3.75 4.05 1.46
CA TYR A 27 -4.03 3.49 2.79
C TYR A 27 -4.83 2.20 2.62
N LEU A 28 -4.19 1.08 2.93
CA LEU A 28 -4.84 -0.22 2.90
C LEU A 28 -5.55 -0.44 4.24
N ASP A 29 -6.88 -0.44 4.17
CA ASP A 29 -7.79 -0.60 5.28
C ASP A 29 -7.81 -2.01 5.89
N ASN A 30 -8.52 -2.13 7.02
CA ASN A 30 -8.80 -3.40 7.72
C ASN A 30 -7.54 -4.19 8.12
N ARG A 31 -6.47 -3.49 8.49
CA ARG A 31 -5.27 -4.14 9.02
C ARG A 31 -5.41 -4.33 10.53
N ILE A 32 -5.07 -5.52 11.00
CA ILE A 32 -4.92 -5.83 12.42
C ILE A 32 -3.43 -6.08 12.66
N VAL A 33 -2.80 -5.24 13.48
CA VAL A 33 -1.40 -5.39 13.90
C VAL A 33 -1.38 -5.35 15.41
N ASP A 34 -0.86 -6.41 16.05
CA ASP A 34 -0.78 -6.56 17.51
C ASP A 34 -2.11 -6.24 18.23
N GLY A 35 -3.23 -6.73 17.66
CA GLY A 35 -4.58 -6.51 18.20
C GLY A 35 -5.19 -5.12 17.94
N SER A 36 -4.45 -4.20 17.32
CA SER A 36 -4.93 -2.88 16.95
C SER A 36 -5.47 -2.85 15.52
N VAL A 37 -6.66 -2.27 15.33
CA VAL A 37 -7.23 -2.00 13.99
C VAL A 37 -6.66 -0.70 13.44
N GLY A 38 -6.33 -0.70 12.16
CA GLY A 38 -5.82 0.48 11.48
C GLY A 38 -5.61 0.29 9.99
N VAL A 39 -4.76 1.14 9.44
CA VAL A 39 -4.43 1.18 8.02
C VAL A 39 -2.93 0.96 7.80
N ALA A 40 -2.57 0.27 6.73
CA ALA A 40 -1.19 0.20 6.27
C ALA A 40 -0.94 1.29 5.22
N ALA A 41 0.09 2.11 5.44
CA ALA A 41 0.53 3.11 4.47
C ALA A 41 1.40 2.43 3.39
N LEU A 42 0.91 2.41 2.16
CA LEU A 42 1.62 1.91 0.98
C LEU A 42 2.08 3.10 0.15
N THR A 43 3.38 3.40 0.16
CA THR A 43 3.95 4.50 -0.61
C THR A 43 4.72 3.93 -1.80
N PRO A 44 4.39 4.33 -3.05
CA PRO A 44 5.16 3.95 -4.21
C PRO A 44 6.60 4.46 -4.12
N LEU A 45 7.56 3.61 -4.46
CA LEU A 45 8.94 3.97 -4.76
C LEU A 45 9.17 3.81 -6.26
N ARG A 46 9.60 4.88 -6.93
CA ARG A 46 10.04 4.84 -8.32
C ARG A 46 11.54 4.58 -8.36
N ASP A 47 11.94 3.47 -8.97
CA ASP A 47 13.35 3.13 -9.09
C ASP A 47 14.03 3.81 -10.28
N SER A 48 15.35 3.59 -10.44
CA SER A 48 16.14 4.16 -11.54
C SER A 48 15.74 3.66 -12.93
N TYR A 49 15.01 2.54 -13.01
CA TYR A 49 14.47 2.00 -14.26
C TYR A 49 13.04 2.49 -14.53
N GLY A 50 12.48 3.32 -13.64
CA GLY A 50 11.12 3.82 -13.73
C GLY A 50 10.06 2.83 -13.26
N GLN A 51 10.44 1.68 -12.69
CA GLN A 51 9.48 0.73 -12.13
C GLN A 51 8.87 1.31 -10.84
N LEU A 52 7.60 0.99 -10.59
CA LEU A 52 6.91 1.37 -9.36
C LEU A 52 6.83 0.19 -8.39
N TRP A 53 7.35 0.40 -7.19
CA TRP A 53 7.33 -0.57 -6.10
C TRP A 53 6.41 -0.08 -4.99
N LEU A 54 5.36 -0.82 -4.66
CA LEU A 54 4.55 -0.50 -3.49
C LEU A 54 5.27 -0.97 -2.23
N VAL A 55 5.66 0.00 -1.39
CA VAL A 55 6.36 -0.27 -0.13
C VAL A 55 5.43 0.02 1.03
N GLN A 56 5.22 -0.96 1.91
CA GLN A 56 4.57 -0.71 3.19
C GLN A 56 5.51 0.08 4.09
N ARG A 57 5.17 1.34 4.36
CA ARG A 57 5.99 2.29 5.12
C ARG A 57 5.65 2.33 6.61
N GLY A 58 4.51 1.77 7.01
CA GLY A 58 4.10 1.71 8.40
C GLY A 58 2.64 1.33 8.56
N PHE A 59 2.22 1.28 9.82
CA PHE A 59 0.86 1.06 10.25
C PHE A 59 0.40 2.27 11.07
N LEU A 60 -0.83 2.73 10.83
CA LEU A 60 -1.48 3.79 11.58
C LEU A 60 -2.69 3.19 12.29
N ALA A 61 -2.64 3.14 13.62
CA ALA A 61 -3.77 2.72 14.44
C ALA A 61 -4.88 3.77 14.33
N THR A 62 -6.10 3.34 13.99
CA THR A 62 -7.25 4.26 13.85
C THR A 62 -8.09 4.37 15.13
N GLY A 63 -7.66 3.71 16.21
CA GLY A 63 -8.45 3.62 17.44
C GLY A 63 -9.73 2.77 17.26
N PRO A 64 -10.56 2.64 18.31
CA PRO A 64 -11.74 1.77 18.30
C PRO A 64 -12.93 2.31 17.49
N HIS A 65 -12.89 3.55 17.01
CA HIS A 65 -13.99 4.13 16.23
C HIS A 65 -13.70 4.05 14.73
N ARG A 66 -14.35 3.08 14.09
CA ARG A 66 -14.59 3.07 12.65
C ARG A 66 -16.04 3.48 12.44
N GLU A 67 -16.27 4.64 11.83
CA GLU A 67 -17.51 4.81 11.08
C GLU A 67 -17.46 3.80 9.92
N PRO A 68 -18.44 2.89 9.78
CA PRO A 68 -18.46 1.99 8.65
C PRO A 68 -18.52 2.83 7.37
N PRO A 69 -17.70 2.53 6.35
CA PRO A 69 -17.81 3.22 5.08
C PRO A 69 -19.22 3.01 4.55
N LYS A 70 -19.99 4.11 4.36
CA LYS A 70 -21.21 4.07 3.57
C LYS A 70 -20.80 3.68 2.16
N GLN A 71 -20.93 2.39 1.84
CA GLN A 71 -20.83 1.91 0.47
C GLN A 71 -21.94 2.59 -0.34
N LEU A 72 -21.59 3.67 -1.03
CA LEU A 72 -22.31 4.13 -2.21
C LEU A 72 -21.77 3.32 -3.38
N LEU A 73 -22.20 2.05 -3.47
CA LEU A 73 -22.12 1.36 -4.76
C LEU A 73 -23.07 2.14 -5.68
N PRO A 74 -22.62 2.67 -6.84
CA PRO A 74 -23.57 3.07 -7.84
C PRO A 74 -24.36 1.81 -8.22
N VAL A 75 -25.66 1.81 -7.91
CA VAL A 75 -26.60 0.87 -8.54
C VAL A 75 -26.60 1.21 -10.02
N ALA A 76 -25.69 0.60 -10.77
CA ALA A 76 -25.75 0.58 -12.21
C ALA A 76 -27.01 -0.21 -12.55
N ARG A 77 -28.10 0.52 -12.81
CA ARG A 77 -29.30 -0.03 -13.42
C ARG A 77 -28.92 -0.38 -14.85
N LEU A 78 -28.76 -1.67 -15.11
CA LEU A 78 -28.79 -2.17 -16.48
C LEU A 78 -30.24 -2.01 -16.96
N SER A 79 -30.43 -1.18 -17.99
CA SER A 79 -31.66 -1.08 -18.79
C SER A 79 -31.31 -1.52 -20.20
#